data_AF-A0A9D4VNQ9-F1
#
_entry.id   AF-A0A9D4VNQ9-F1
#
_cell.length_a   1.000
_cell.length_b   1.000
_cell.length_c   1.000
_cell.angle_alpha   90.00
_cell.angle_beta   90.00
_cell.angle_gamma   90.00
#
_symmetry.space_group_name_H-M   'P 1'
#
loop_
_entity.id
_entity.type
_entity.pdbx_description
1 polymer ?
#
loop_
_entity_poly.entity_id
_entity_poly.type
_entity_poly.pdbx_seq_one_letter_code
_entity_poly.pdbx_strand_id
1 'polypeptide(L)'
;MSQHSHVVEESLQENEETKNEEKPEDEPELNQRLSSEHEEEADKEEAEEEEEGEEEEEEEETEEEEEEEEGEEEEEEEEVEEYLMVDLSSLRKEIECPICLGIIRNTSTVMECMHRFCRDCIHKSIRLGNNECPVCRAHCPSRRSLRDDPTYDALIQVICPDIDKYEKEELALMKQELDQPNKKAP
;
A
#
# COMPACT_ATOMS: atom_id res chain seq x y z
N MET A 1 -9.06 32.76 56.85
CA MET A 1 -7.78 33.48 57.00
C MET A 1 -6.72 32.45 57.40
N SER A 2 -5.49 32.67 56.94
CA SER A 2 -4.26 31.90 57.19
C SER A 2 -3.97 30.67 56.32
N GLN A 3 -3.13 31.00 55.34
CA GLN A 3 -2.29 30.22 54.44
C GLN A 3 -1.44 29.16 55.16
N HIS A 4 -1.15 28.05 54.47
CA HIS A 4 -0.02 27.19 54.79
C HIS A 4 0.91 27.14 53.58
N SER A 5 1.96 27.95 53.65
CA SER A 5 3.15 27.90 52.80
C SER A 5 4.11 26.83 53.34
N HIS A 6 4.59 25.95 52.48
CA HIS A 6 5.79 25.17 52.74
C HIS A 6 6.81 25.51 51.66
N VAL A 7 7.74 26.37 52.07
CA VAL A 7 9.03 26.62 51.43
C VAL A 7 10.02 25.65 52.04
N VAL A 8 10.81 24.97 51.20
CA VAL A 8 12.09 24.42 51.60
C VAL A 8 13.08 24.77 50.49
N GLU A 9 13.86 25.81 50.73
CA GLU A 9 15.15 26.09 50.10
C GLU A 9 16.24 25.55 51.02
N GLU A 10 17.25 24.87 50.46
CA GLU A 10 18.66 24.86 50.91
C GLU A 10 19.44 24.08 49.83
N SER A 11 20.06 24.75 48.85
CA SER A 11 21.42 25.35 48.86
C SER A 11 22.58 24.34 48.78
N LEU A 12 23.07 24.18 47.55
CA LEU A 12 24.47 24.18 47.07
C LEU A 12 25.62 23.75 48.00
N GLN A 13 26.47 22.85 47.49
CA GLN A 13 27.89 23.15 47.31
C GLN A 13 28.57 22.18 46.33
N GLU A 14 29.39 22.79 45.48
CA GLU A 14 30.19 22.25 44.38
C GLU A 14 31.45 21.50 44.88
N ASN A 15 32.16 20.84 43.96
CA ASN A 15 33.62 20.94 43.70
C ASN A 15 34.04 19.78 42.78
N GLU A 16 34.44 20.07 41.53
CA GLU A 16 35.84 20.05 41.01
C GLU A 16 36.45 18.64 40.92
N GLU A 17 37.25 18.21 39.96
CA GLU A 17 37.77 18.63 38.66
C GLU A 17 38.53 17.37 38.17
N THR A 18 38.61 17.10 36.88
CA THR A 18 39.90 16.84 36.21
C THR A 18 39.72 16.70 34.70
N LYS A 19 40.59 17.45 34.04
CA LYS A 19 40.75 17.77 32.63
C LYS A 19 41.88 16.91 32.05
N ASN A 20 41.78 16.56 30.76
CA ASN A 20 42.86 16.46 29.75
C ASN A 20 42.18 16.03 28.41
N GLU A 21 42.02 16.83 27.34
CA GLU A 21 42.99 17.48 26.40
C GLU A 21 43.99 16.44 25.82
N GLU A 22 44.23 16.19 24.51
CA GLU A 22 44.10 16.86 23.18
C GLU A 22 44.07 15.74 22.07
N LYS A 23 43.33 15.80 20.94
CA LYS A 23 43.48 16.47 19.59
C LYS A 23 44.41 15.70 18.56
N PRO A 24 44.40 15.97 17.23
CA PRO A 24 44.00 15.02 16.15
C PRO A 24 44.92 14.99 14.89
N GLU A 25 45.19 13.85 14.27
CA GLU A 25 45.98 13.75 13.02
C GLU A 25 45.57 12.41 12.36
N ASP A 26 45.47 12.16 11.06
CA ASP A 26 45.62 12.90 9.81
C ASP A 26 45.01 11.96 8.74
N GLU A 27 44.49 12.49 7.65
CA GLU A 27 44.11 11.71 6.46
C GLU A 27 45.35 11.08 5.81
N PRO A 28 45.19 10.01 5.01
CA PRO A 28 45.38 10.28 3.59
C PRO A 28 44.40 9.53 2.68
N GLU A 29 43.81 10.26 1.74
CA GLU A 29 43.42 9.69 0.45
C GLU A 29 44.65 9.15 -0.28
N LEU A 30 44.54 7.95 -0.88
CA LEU A 30 45.24 7.67 -2.11
C LEU A 30 44.36 6.86 -3.06
N ASN A 31 43.87 7.57 -4.06
CA ASN A 31 43.31 7.05 -5.30
C ASN A 31 44.35 6.24 -6.10
N GLN A 32 43.81 5.51 -7.09
CA GLN A 32 44.44 5.10 -8.35
C GLN A 32 45.06 3.69 -8.40
N ARG A 33 44.38 2.75 -9.08
CA ARG A 33 44.59 2.54 -10.52
C ARG A 33 43.56 1.59 -11.15
N LEU A 34 43.14 2.01 -12.34
CA LEU A 34 42.23 1.36 -13.28
C LEU A 34 42.93 0.22 -14.04
N SER A 35 42.18 -0.85 -14.26
CA SER A 35 42.23 -1.75 -15.43
C SER A 35 41.06 -2.74 -15.26
N SER A 36 39.95 -2.52 -15.96
CA SER A 36 39.52 -3.33 -17.14
C SER A 36 39.33 -4.79 -16.74
N GLU A 37 38.10 -5.27 -16.52
CA GLU A 37 37.20 -5.88 -17.52
C GLU A 37 35.73 -5.64 -17.06
N HIS A 38 34.84 -4.96 -17.79
CA HIS A 38 33.99 -5.47 -18.88
C HIS A 38 33.50 -6.91 -18.71
N GLU A 39 32.38 -7.07 -17.99
CA GLU A 39 31.45 -8.19 -18.19
C GLU A 39 30.03 -7.61 -18.13
N GLU A 40 29.60 -7.10 -19.28
CA GLU A 40 28.20 -7.18 -19.69
C GLU A 40 27.93 -8.65 -19.99
N GLU A 41 26.90 -9.25 -19.38
CA GLU A 41 26.39 -10.54 -19.85
C GLU A 41 24.89 -10.39 -20.08
N ALA A 42 24.61 -10.00 -21.32
CA ALA A 42 23.41 -10.30 -22.05
C ALA A 42 23.77 -11.40 -23.05
N ASP A 43 23.07 -12.53 -23.05
CA ASP A 43 23.07 -13.52 -24.14
C ASP A 43 21.69 -14.22 -24.09
N LYS A 44 20.76 -14.01 -25.03
CA LYS A 44 20.69 -14.42 -26.46
C LYS A 44 20.42 -15.93 -26.62
N GLU A 45 19.26 -16.23 -27.19
CA GLU A 45 19.01 -16.67 -28.59
C GLU A 45 19.30 -18.16 -28.78
N GLU A 46 18.25 -18.94 -29.01
CA GLU A 46 18.32 -20.06 -29.94
C GLU A 46 17.22 -19.88 -30.99
N ALA A 47 17.66 -19.85 -32.25
CA ALA A 47 16.88 -19.92 -33.46
C ALA A 47 17.49 -21.04 -34.32
N GLU A 48 16.63 -21.94 -34.84
CA GLU A 48 16.80 -22.71 -36.07
C GLU A 48 15.34 -22.82 -36.62
N GLU A 49 14.91 -22.18 -37.73
CA GLU A 49 15.16 -22.44 -39.18
C GLU A 49 14.73 -23.87 -39.59
N GLU A 50 13.95 -24.23 -40.63
CA GLU A 50 13.18 -23.64 -41.78
C GLU A 50 12.04 -24.67 -42.10
N GLU A 51 11.00 -24.52 -42.92
CA GLU A 51 10.85 -24.26 -44.38
C GLU A 51 9.33 -24.02 -44.64
N GLU A 52 8.95 -22.96 -45.37
CA GLU A 52 8.53 -22.91 -46.80
C GLU A 52 7.23 -23.64 -47.21
N GLY A 53 6.35 -22.91 -47.91
CA GLY A 53 5.15 -23.43 -48.57
C GLY A 53 4.11 -22.35 -48.93
N GLU A 54 4.29 -21.74 -50.10
CA GLU A 54 3.48 -20.69 -50.74
C GLU A 54 2.16 -21.20 -51.39
N GLU A 55 1.16 -20.30 -51.43
CA GLU A 55 0.08 -20.08 -52.45
C GLU A 55 -0.96 -21.22 -52.70
N GLU A 56 -2.25 -21.04 -53.03
CA GLU A 56 -2.97 -20.07 -53.87
C GLU A 56 -4.46 -19.92 -53.44
N GLU A 57 -5.09 -18.87 -53.96
CA GLU A 57 -6.50 -18.46 -53.87
C GLU A 57 -7.44 -19.37 -54.67
N GLU A 58 -8.69 -19.58 -54.22
CA GLU A 58 -9.85 -19.77 -55.12
C GLU A 58 -11.12 -19.19 -54.48
N GLU A 59 -11.70 -18.20 -55.16
CA GLU A 59 -13.07 -17.69 -54.97
C GLU A 59 -14.06 -18.66 -55.65
N GLU A 60 -15.19 -18.99 -55.02
CA GLU A 60 -16.44 -19.26 -55.76
C GLU A 60 -17.66 -18.77 -54.95
N GLU A 61 -18.52 -18.03 -55.65
CA GLU A 61 -19.78 -17.44 -55.22
C GLU A 61 -20.96 -18.44 -55.27
N THR A 62 -22.13 -17.95 -54.82
CA THR A 62 -23.52 -18.38 -55.11
C THR A 62 -24.11 -19.42 -54.13
N GLU A 63 -25.37 -19.40 -53.68
CA GLU A 63 -26.63 -18.80 -54.14
C GLU A 63 -27.52 -18.38 -52.94
N GLU A 64 -28.46 -17.47 -53.19
CA GLU A 64 -29.54 -17.03 -52.31
C GLU A 64 -30.65 -18.10 -52.20
N GLU A 65 -31.21 -18.36 -51.01
CA GLU A 65 -32.59 -18.82 -50.86
C GLU A 65 -33.25 -18.21 -49.61
N GLU A 66 -34.53 -17.87 -49.75
CA GLU A 66 -35.36 -16.99 -48.92
C GLU A 66 -36.08 -17.70 -47.76
N GLU A 67 -36.40 -16.89 -46.73
CA GLU A 67 -37.54 -16.92 -45.80
C GLU A 67 -37.77 -18.14 -44.86
N GLU A 68 -37.77 -17.90 -43.54
CA GLU A 68 -38.95 -18.06 -42.67
C GLU A 68 -38.87 -17.03 -41.50
N GLU A 69 -39.86 -16.13 -41.41
CA GLU A 69 -40.11 -15.29 -40.22
C GLU A 69 -40.76 -16.16 -39.14
N GLU A 70 -40.02 -16.49 -38.09
CA GLU A 70 -40.60 -16.90 -36.81
C GLU A 70 -40.58 -15.70 -35.86
N GLY A 71 -41.76 -15.18 -35.55
CA GLY A 71 -41.94 -14.14 -34.55
C GLY A 71 -41.62 -14.70 -33.17
N GLU A 72 -40.42 -14.39 -32.67
CA GLU A 72 -40.05 -14.62 -31.27
C GLU A 72 -40.71 -13.52 -30.42
N GLU A 73 -41.67 -13.92 -29.58
CA GLU A 73 -42.17 -13.07 -28.50
C GLU A 73 -41.03 -12.89 -27.50
N GLU A 74 -40.32 -11.77 -27.57
CA GLU A 74 -39.33 -11.35 -26.58
C GLU A 74 -40.07 -11.13 -25.24
N GLU A 75 -40.06 -12.14 -24.38
CA GLU A 75 -40.40 -11.94 -22.97
C GLU A 75 -39.30 -11.07 -22.36
N GLU A 76 -39.60 -9.80 -22.12
CA GLU A 76 -38.76 -8.89 -21.32
C GLU A 76 -38.63 -9.49 -19.90
N GLU A 77 -37.60 -10.30 -19.68
CA GLU A 77 -37.22 -10.75 -18.35
C GLU A 77 -36.76 -9.52 -17.56
N GLU A 78 -37.64 -8.97 -16.72
CA GLU A 78 -37.27 -7.91 -15.77
C GLU A 78 -36.19 -8.45 -14.82
N GLU A 79 -34.95 -8.02 -15.04
CA GLU A 79 -33.81 -8.29 -14.15
C GLU A 79 -34.08 -7.60 -12.80
N VAL A 80 -34.58 -8.37 -11.84
CA VAL A 80 -34.75 -7.90 -10.46
C VAL A 80 -33.38 -7.78 -9.79
N GLU A 81 -32.81 -6.58 -9.83
CA GLU A 81 -31.62 -6.22 -9.04
C GLU A 81 -31.95 -6.28 -7.54
N GLU A 82 -31.58 -7.38 -6.88
CA GLU A 82 -31.67 -7.51 -5.43
C GLU A 82 -30.50 -6.75 -4.76
N TYR A 83 -30.81 -5.64 -4.08
CA TYR A 83 -29.82 -4.83 -3.36
C TYR A 83 -29.73 -5.20 -1.87
N LEU A 84 -28.49 -5.28 -1.37
CA LEU A 84 -28.17 -5.47 0.05
C LEU A 84 -27.77 -4.14 0.68
N MET A 85 -28.42 -3.76 1.78
CA MET A 85 -27.97 -2.64 2.61
C MET A 85 -26.79 -3.06 3.48
N VAL A 86 -25.67 -2.35 3.37
CA VAL A 86 -24.45 -2.61 4.14
C VAL A 86 -24.08 -1.39 4.98
N ASP A 87 -23.73 -1.61 6.24
CA ASP A 87 -23.16 -0.55 7.09
C ASP A 87 -21.71 -0.26 6.67
N LEU A 88 -21.51 0.92 6.08
CA LEU A 88 -20.19 1.38 5.62
C LEU A 88 -19.17 1.49 6.76
N SER A 89 -19.62 1.75 8.00
CA SER A 89 -18.74 1.86 9.16
C SER A 89 -18.06 0.55 9.50
N SER A 90 -18.79 -0.56 9.37
CA SER A 90 -18.29 -1.91 9.57
C SER A 90 -17.32 -2.30 8.45
N LEU A 91 -17.66 -1.96 7.21
CA LEU A 91 -16.84 -2.27 6.03
C LEU A 91 -15.51 -1.48 6.01
N ARG A 92 -15.51 -0.26 6.54
CA ARG A 92 -14.30 0.57 6.70
C ARG A 92 -13.16 -0.18 7.39
N LYS A 93 -13.47 -0.94 8.45
CA LYS A 93 -12.47 -1.68 9.23
C LYS A 93 -11.78 -2.77 8.42
N GLU A 94 -12.48 -3.33 7.43
CA GLU A 94 -11.93 -4.37 6.57
C GLU A 94 -10.97 -3.82 5.53
N ILE A 95 -11.14 -2.57 5.11
CA ILE A 95 -10.31 -1.88 4.11
C ILE A 95 -9.32 -0.87 4.70
N GLU A 96 -9.19 -0.84 6.04
CA GLU A 96 -8.25 0.03 6.75
C GLU A 96 -6.86 -0.58 6.77
N CYS A 97 -5.83 0.23 6.51
CA CYS A 97 -4.44 -0.20 6.61
C CYS A 97 -4.01 -0.20 8.09
N PRO A 98 -3.55 -1.34 8.65
CA PRO A 98 -3.15 -1.41 10.06
C PRO A 98 -1.92 -0.57 10.44
N ILE A 99 -1.22 0.01 9.46
CA ILE A 99 -0.01 0.81 9.69
C ILE A 99 -0.34 2.31 9.74
N CYS A 100 -1.10 2.82 8.77
CA CYS A 100 -1.44 4.25 8.71
C CYS A 100 -2.84 4.58 9.25
N LEU A 101 -3.67 3.56 9.53
CA LEU A 101 -5.06 3.70 10.01
C LEU A 101 -5.98 4.46 9.05
N GLY A 102 -5.53 4.66 7.79
CA GLY A 102 -6.34 5.18 6.68
C GLY A 102 -6.79 4.04 5.77
N ILE A 103 -7.59 4.37 4.75
CA ILE A 103 -8.01 3.37 3.75
C ILE A 103 -6.78 2.90 2.96
N ILE A 104 -6.70 1.59 2.70
CA ILE A 104 -5.60 1.00 1.96
C ILE A 104 -5.48 1.63 0.58
N ARG A 105 -4.26 2.04 0.20
CA ARG A 105 -3.93 2.58 -1.13
C ARG A 105 -2.81 1.74 -1.74
N ASN A 106 -3.00 1.30 -2.99
CA ASN A 106 -2.11 0.38 -3.69
C ASN A 106 -1.84 -0.85 -2.82
N THR A 107 -2.77 -1.78 -2.80
CA THR A 107 -2.77 -2.89 -1.85
C THR A 107 -1.53 -3.76 -2.04
N SER A 108 -0.84 -4.04 -0.95
CA SER A 108 0.24 -5.01 -0.89
C SER A 108 -0.02 -6.01 0.23
N THR A 109 0.08 -7.29 -0.11
CA THR A 109 -0.32 -8.43 0.71
C THR A 109 0.89 -9.26 1.08
N VAL A 110 0.99 -9.64 2.37
CA VAL A 110 2.01 -10.59 2.84
C VAL A 110 1.61 -12.00 2.41
N MET A 111 2.44 -12.67 1.61
CA MET A 111 2.08 -13.98 1.02
C MET A 111 1.85 -15.09 2.05
N GLU A 112 2.56 -15.05 3.17
CA GLU A 112 2.49 -16.12 4.18
C GLU A 112 1.25 -16.04 5.07
N CYS A 113 0.68 -14.84 5.26
CA CYS A 113 -0.44 -14.64 6.18
C CYS A 113 -1.60 -13.82 5.63
N MET A 114 -1.54 -13.38 4.37
CA MET A 114 -2.58 -12.65 3.63
C MET A 114 -3.07 -11.35 4.29
N HIS A 115 -2.30 -10.77 5.21
CA HIS A 115 -2.58 -9.42 5.72
C HIS A 115 -2.26 -8.35 4.67
N ARG A 116 -3.16 -7.38 4.55
CA ARG A 116 -3.14 -6.33 3.53
C ARG A 116 -2.75 -4.98 4.12
N PHE A 117 -1.99 -4.21 3.35
CA PHE A 117 -1.48 -2.90 3.74
C PHE A 117 -1.40 -1.99 2.51
N CYS A 118 -1.24 -0.68 2.71
CA CYS A 118 -0.74 0.18 1.64
C CYS A 118 0.68 -0.26 1.25
N ARG A 119 0.98 -0.30 -0.03
CA ARG A 119 2.29 -0.67 -0.58
C ARG A 119 3.44 0.06 0.09
N ASP A 120 3.34 1.38 0.19
CA ASP A 120 4.38 2.21 0.80
C ASP A 120 4.53 1.96 2.31
N CYS A 121 3.41 1.68 2.98
CA CYS A 121 3.40 1.41 4.42
C CYS A 121 4.14 0.11 4.75
N ILE A 122 3.79 -1.01 4.09
CA ILE A 122 4.46 -2.28 4.36
C ILE A 122 5.89 -2.30 3.82
N HIS A 123 6.17 -1.66 2.68
CA HIS A 123 7.55 -1.52 2.19
C HIS A 123 8.45 -0.76 3.17
N LYS A 124 7.94 0.32 3.76
CA LYS A 124 8.67 1.09 4.79
C LYS A 124 8.83 0.28 6.07
N SER A 125 7.78 -0.42 6.50
CA SER A 125 7.81 -1.27 7.70
C SER A 125 8.86 -2.37 7.59
N ILE A 126 8.91 -3.10 6.48
CA ILE A 126 9.94 -4.14 6.26
C ILE A 126 11.34 -3.52 6.18
N ARG A 127 11.50 -2.36 5.52
CA ARG A 127 12.82 -1.70 5.40
C ARG A 127 13.39 -1.22 6.74
N LEU A 128 12.55 -0.71 7.63
CA LEU A 128 12.96 -0.06 8.87
C LEU A 128 12.76 -0.93 10.12
N GLY A 129 12.00 -2.03 9.99
CA GLY A 129 11.57 -2.86 11.10
C GLY A 129 12.25 -4.23 11.16
N ASN A 130 11.54 -5.20 11.74
CA ASN A 130 12.10 -6.50 12.11
C ASN A 130 11.89 -7.60 11.04
N ASN A 131 11.58 -7.23 9.79
CA ASN A 131 11.23 -8.21 8.75
C ASN A 131 10.09 -9.15 9.18
N GLU A 132 9.05 -8.60 9.78
CA GLU A 132 7.87 -9.34 10.26
C GLU A 132 6.59 -8.62 9.82
N CYS A 133 5.51 -9.37 9.65
CA CYS A 133 4.19 -8.81 9.39
C CYS A 133 3.73 -7.96 10.59
N PRO A 134 3.33 -6.69 10.40
CA PRO A 134 2.89 -5.81 11.49
C PRO A 134 1.67 -6.30 12.27
N VAL A 135 0.86 -7.19 11.69
CA VAL A 135 -0.36 -7.71 12.33
C VAL A 135 -0.09 -8.98 13.12
N CYS A 136 0.50 -10.00 12.48
CA CYS A 136 0.63 -11.33 13.08
C CYS A 136 2.08 -11.78 13.35
N ARG A 137 3.07 -10.94 13.05
CA ARG A 137 4.51 -11.21 13.21
C ARG A 137 5.04 -12.40 12.39
N ALA A 138 4.30 -12.85 11.38
CA ALA A 138 4.82 -13.82 10.40
C ALA A 138 6.10 -13.28 9.73
N HIS A 139 7.07 -14.16 9.48
CA HIS A 139 8.37 -13.78 8.95
C HIS A 139 8.26 -13.22 7.52
N CYS A 140 8.79 -12.02 7.30
CA CYS A 140 8.73 -11.25 6.06
C CYS A 140 10.14 -10.73 5.70
N PRO A 141 11.07 -11.61 5.29
CA PRO A 141 12.51 -11.32 5.17
C PRO A 141 12.85 -10.20 4.19
N SER A 142 12.00 -9.93 3.20
CA SER A 142 12.23 -8.87 2.23
C SER A 142 10.93 -8.50 1.50
N ARG A 143 11.01 -7.49 0.63
CA ARG A 143 9.91 -7.12 -0.28
C ARG A 143 9.43 -8.27 -1.18
N ARG A 144 10.25 -9.30 -1.41
CA ARG A 144 9.84 -10.50 -2.18
C ARG A 144 8.76 -11.35 -1.48
N SER A 145 8.55 -11.14 -0.18
CA SER A 145 7.47 -11.76 0.60
C SER A 145 6.12 -11.08 0.41
N LEU A 146 6.08 -10.00 -0.37
CA LEU A 146 4.90 -9.18 -0.63
C LEU A 146 4.45 -9.29 -2.09
N ARG A 147 3.15 -9.15 -2.34
CA ARG A 147 2.60 -9.00 -3.69
C ARG A 147 1.60 -7.86 -3.73
N ASP A 148 1.58 -7.15 -4.85
CA ASP A 148 0.55 -6.15 -5.12
C ASP A 148 -0.77 -6.90 -5.42
N ASP A 149 -1.91 -6.37 -4.96
CA ASP A 149 -3.25 -6.99 -5.09
C ASP A 149 -4.23 -6.01 -5.77
N PRO A 150 -4.19 -5.90 -7.11
CA PRO A 150 -5.03 -4.95 -7.85
C PRO A 150 -6.52 -5.31 -7.80
N THR A 151 -6.86 -6.58 -7.57
CA THR A 151 -8.24 -7.02 -7.39
C THR A 151 -8.82 -6.43 -6.11
N TYR A 152 -8.04 -6.42 -5.03
CA TYR A 152 -8.47 -5.78 -3.79
C TYR A 152 -8.54 -4.25 -3.92
N ASP A 153 -7.64 -3.63 -4.69
CA ASP A 153 -7.74 -2.20 -5.02
C ASP A 153 -9.06 -1.87 -5.75
N ALA A 154 -9.46 -2.70 -6.72
CA ALA A 154 -10.73 -2.55 -7.41
C ALA A 154 -11.92 -2.69 -6.46
N LEU A 155 -11.87 -3.63 -5.51
CA LEU A 155 -12.88 -3.78 -4.47
C LEU A 155 -12.97 -2.52 -3.59
N ILE A 156 -11.83 -1.98 -3.15
CA ILE A 156 -11.80 -0.73 -2.38
C ILE A 156 -12.43 0.40 -3.19
N GLN A 157 -12.17 0.50 -4.49
CA GLN A 157 -12.73 1.54 -5.35
C GLN A 157 -14.26 1.47 -5.50
N VAL A 158 -14.84 0.25 -5.49
CA VAL A 158 -16.30 0.07 -5.47
C VAL A 158 -16.88 0.52 -4.12
N ILE A 159 -16.20 0.20 -3.03
CA ILE A 159 -16.67 0.50 -1.67
C ILE A 159 -16.50 1.99 -1.31
N CYS A 160 -15.36 2.57 -1.68
CA CYS A 160 -14.94 3.93 -1.38
C CYS A 160 -14.35 4.58 -2.64
N PRO A 161 -15.21 5.09 -3.55
CA PRO A 161 -14.76 5.63 -4.83
C PRO A 161 -13.84 6.85 -4.72
N ASP A 162 -14.00 7.65 -3.65
CA ASP A 162 -13.19 8.82 -3.36
C ASP A 162 -12.67 8.77 -1.92
N ILE A 163 -11.50 8.15 -1.76
CA ILE A 163 -10.83 7.97 -0.47
C ILE A 163 -10.46 9.33 0.15
N ASP A 164 -9.98 10.27 -0.66
CA ASP A 164 -9.48 11.56 -0.17
C ASP A 164 -10.60 12.42 0.38
N LYS A 165 -11.76 12.45 -0.30
CA LYS A 165 -12.97 13.08 0.19
C LYS A 165 -13.43 12.44 1.50
N TYR A 166 -13.48 11.11 1.54
CA TYR A 166 -13.92 10.38 2.73
C TYR A 166 -13.04 10.68 3.96
N GLU A 167 -11.72 10.53 3.83
CA GLU A 167 -10.79 10.78 4.95
C GLU A 167 -10.81 12.24 5.41
N LYS A 168 -11.00 13.20 4.49
CA LYS A 168 -11.12 14.62 4.81
C LYS A 168 -12.39 14.94 5.60
N GLU A 169 -13.52 14.34 5.21
CA GLU A 169 -14.80 14.48 5.92
C GLU A 169 -14.68 13.92 7.34
N GLU A 170 -14.11 12.73 7.50
CA GLU A 170 -13.85 12.11 8.81
C GLU A 170 -12.97 13.00 9.71
N LEU A 171 -11.86 13.52 9.18
CA LEU A 171 -10.97 14.42 9.91
C LEU A 171 -11.67 15.72 10.31
N ALA A 172 -12.54 16.25 9.46
CA ALA A 172 -13.31 17.46 9.77
C ALA A 172 -14.31 17.23 10.91
N LEU A 173 -15.00 16.09 10.90
CA LEU A 173 -15.93 15.68 11.97
C LEU A 173 -15.19 15.50 13.30
N MET A 174 -14.08 14.75 13.30
CA MET A 174 -13.25 14.54 14.49
C MET A 174 -12.76 15.86 15.08
N LYS A 175 -12.32 16.80 14.22
CA LYS A 175 -11.89 18.13 14.67
C LYS A 175 -13.04 18.90 15.33
N GLN A 176 -14.24 18.85 14.75
CA GLN A 176 -15.42 19.51 15.30
C GLN A 176 -15.85 18.94 16.66
N GLU A 177 -15.64 17.65 16.92
CA GLU A 177 -15.90 17.04 18.23
C GLU A 177 -14.91 17.51 19.29
N LEU A 178 -13.61 17.61 18.96
CA LEU A 178 -12.58 18.10 19.87
C LEU A 178 -12.75 19.60 20.18
N ASP A 179 -13.26 20.38 19.23
CA ASP A 179 -13.51 21.81 19.39
C ASP A 179 -14.78 22.13 20.20
N GLN A 180 -15.59 21.12 20.57
CA GLN A 180 -16.74 21.32 21.46
C GLN A 180 -16.29 21.29 22.94
N PRO A 181 -16.23 22.45 23.64
CA PRO A 181 -15.88 22.46 25.06
C PRO A 181 -16.94 21.67 25.83
N ASN A 182 -16.46 20.61 26.49
CA ASN A 182 -17.18 19.66 27.34
C ASN A 182 -18.41 20.27 28.04
N LYS A 183 -19.60 20.18 27.43
CA LYS A 183 -20.88 20.61 28.03
C LYS A 183 -21.45 19.55 28.98
N LYS A 184 -20.64 18.96 29.87
CA LYS A 184 -21.14 18.10 30.95
C LYS A 184 -20.23 18.15 32.17
N ALA A 185 -20.51 19.09 33.07
CA ALA A 185 -20.31 18.90 34.50
C ALA A 185 -21.68 19.15 35.17
N PRO A 186 -22.38 18.10 35.65
CA PRO A 186 -23.48 18.28 36.59
C PRO A 186 -22.96 18.71 37.98
#